data_AF-K9BXM3-F1
#
_entry.id   AF-K9BXM3-F1
#
_cell.length_a   1.000
_cell.length_b   1.000
_cell.length_c   1.000
_cell.angle_alpha   90.00
_cell.angle_beta   90.00
_cell.angle_gamma   90.00
#
_symmetry.space_group_name_H-M   'P 1'
#
loop_
_entity.id
_entity.type
_entity.pdbx_description
1 polymer ?
#
loop_
_entity_poly.entity_id
_entity_poly.type
_entity_poly.pdbx_seq_one_letter_code
_entity_poly.pdbx_strand_id
1 'polypeptide(L)'
;MGLSSFNRARERQMTQEKVNELEEQLAGVKGEFIAFKNDPDAMKARIAELEAGAVDNQKQDKPVDYSSLKVDEIEALLTEKGISFKGVTRKDDLLALIPQEPKE
;
A
#
# COMPACT_ATOMS: atom_id res chain seq x y z
N MET A 1 -53.15 6.91 -39.40
CA MET A 1 -52.27 6.13 -38.49
C MET A 1 -50.78 6.31 -38.82
N GLY A 2 -50.30 7.53 -39.10
CA GLY A 2 -48.91 7.75 -39.58
C GLY A 2 -47.95 8.39 -38.57
N LEU A 3 -48.44 9.34 -37.76
CA LEU A 3 -47.60 10.13 -36.85
C LEU A 3 -47.01 9.32 -35.69
N SER A 4 -47.79 8.39 -35.12
CA SER A 4 -47.36 7.57 -33.96
C SER A 4 -46.25 6.58 -34.33
N SER A 5 -46.33 5.98 -35.52
CA SER A 5 -45.33 5.05 -36.03
C SER A 5 -44.00 5.75 -36.33
N PHE A 6 -44.06 6.97 -36.87
CA PHE A 6 -42.90 7.82 -37.13
C PHE A 6 -42.19 8.23 -35.83
N ASN A 7 -42.95 8.65 -34.81
CA ASN A 7 -42.39 9.01 -33.51
C ASN A 7 -41.69 7.81 -32.84
N ARG A 8 -42.32 6.62 -32.89
CA ARG A 8 -41.71 5.38 -32.37
C ARG A 8 -40.43 4.98 -33.11
N ALA A 9 -40.39 5.15 -34.43
CA ALA A 9 -39.21 4.86 -35.23
C ALA A 9 -38.05 5.82 -34.89
N ARG A 10 -38.36 7.11 -34.73
CA ARG A 10 -37.39 8.13 -34.31
C ARG A 10 -36.85 7.88 -32.91
N GLU A 11 -37.71 7.52 -31.95
CA GLU A 11 -37.28 7.15 -30.59
C GLU A 11 -36.32 5.97 -30.62
N ARG A 12 -36.62 4.92 -31.41
CA ARG A 12 -35.73 3.77 -31.58
C ARG A 12 -34.38 4.14 -32.17
N GLN A 13 -34.37 5.04 -33.15
CA GLN A 13 -33.15 5.52 -33.76
C GLN A 13 -32.29 6.29 -32.74
N MET A 14 -32.90 7.20 -31.99
CA MET A 14 -32.21 7.94 -30.92
C MET A 14 -31.68 7.00 -29.82
N THR A 15 -32.43 5.94 -29.47
CA THR A 15 -31.92 4.95 -28.50
C THR A 15 -30.76 4.14 -29.06
N GLN A 16 -30.80 3.80 -30.35
CA GLN A 16 -29.71 3.05 -30.98
C GLN A 16 -28.43 3.88 -31.08
N GLU A 17 -28.56 5.17 -31.43
CA GLU A 17 -27.44 6.11 -31.46
C GLU A 17 -26.79 6.23 -30.08
N LYS A 18 -27.59 6.35 -29.01
CA LYS A 18 -27.09 6.36 -27.63
C LYS A 18 -26.42 5.05 -27.22
N VAL A 19 -26.96 3.92 -27.64
CA VAL A 19 -26.35 2.60 -27.36
C VAL A 19 -24.97 2.52 -28.02
N ASN A 20 -24.85 2.93 -29.28
CA ASN A 20 -23.59 2.92 -30.00
C ASN A 20 -22.55 3.86 -29.36
N GLU A 21 -22.97 5.07 -28.95
CA GLU A 21 -22.11 6.02 -28.24
C GLU A 21 -21.59 5.45 -26.92
N LEU A 22 -22.46 4.79 -26.14
CA LEU A 22 -22.07 4.14 -24.89
C LEU A 22 -21.13 2.95 -25.12
N GLU A 23 -21.33 2.19 -26.19
CA GLU A 23 -20.43 1.08 -26.56
C GLU A 23 -19.04 1.59 -26.94
N GLU A 24 -18.94 2.71 -27.66
CA GLU A 24 -17.68 3.36 -28.02
C GLU A 24 -16.94 3.91 -26.79
N GLN A 25 -17.67 4.61 -25.90
CA GLN A 25 -17.11 5.06 -24.62
C GLN A 25 -16.62 3.88 -23.77
N LEU A 26 -17.39 2.79 -23.71
CA LEU A 26 -16.99 1.59 -22.98
C LEU A 26 -15.74 0.94 -23.58
N ALA A 27 -15.62 0.91 -24.91
CA ALA A 27 -14.43 0.39 -25.60
C ALA A 27 -13.20 1.27 -25.31
N GLY A 28 -13.35 2.59 -25.34
CA GLY A 28 -12.30 3.55 -24.98
C GLY A 28 -11.80 3.35 -23.55
N VAL A 29 -12.72 3.33 -22.57
CA VAL A 29 -12.38 3.12 -21.16
C VAL A 29 -11.71 1.75 -20.92
N LYS A 30 -12.15 0.70 -21.62
CA LYS A 30 -11.49 -0.62 -21.55
C LYS A 30 -10.06 -0.57 -22.12
N GLY A 31 -9.85 0.11 -23.24
CA GLY A 31 -8.52 0.31 -23.83
C GLY A 31 -7.59 1.08 -22.89
N GLU A 32 -8.09 2.15 -22.29
CA GLU A 32 -7.37 2.95 -21.28
C GLU A 32 -7.04 2.12 -20.03
N PHE A 33 -7.99 1.33 -19.53
CA PHE A 33 -7.76 0.47 -18.38
C PHE A 33 -6.72 -0.63 -18.67
N ILE A 34 -6.74 -1.18 -19.89
CA ILE A 34 -5.73 -2.14 -20.34
C ILE A 34 -4.37 -1.45 -20.44
N ALA A 35 -4.27 -0.25 -21.03
CA ALA A 35 -3.03 0.52 -21.10
C ALA A 35 -2.49 0.86 -19.70
N PHE A 36 -3.36 1.27 -18.78
CA PHE A 36 -3.02 1.54 -17.39
C PHE A 36 -2.47 0.30 -16.67
N LYS A 37 -3.06 -0.87 -16.89
CA LYS A 37 -2.55 -2.15 -16.36
C LYS A 37 -1.29 -2.64 -17.06
N ASN A 38 -1.14 -2.31 -18.33
CA ASN A 38 -0.07 -2.76 -19.22
C ASN A 38 1.14 -1.84 -19.23
N ASP A 39 1.23 -0.86 -18.33
CA ASP A 39 2.50 -0.26 -17.95
C ASP A 39 2.97 -0.70 -16.54
N PRO A 40 2.95 -2.03 -16.23
CA PRO A 40 3.49 -2.54 -14.99
C PRO A 40 5.00 -2.34 -14.96
N ASP A 41 5.66 -2.11 -16.09
CA ASP A 41 7.10 -1.89 -16.17
C ASP A 41 7.47 -0.47 -15.73
N ALA A 42 6.70 0.57 -16.10
CA ALA A 42 6.86 1.89 -15.49
C ALA A 42 6.51 1.87 -13.98
N MET A 43 5.47 1.13 -13.58
CA MET A 43 5.14 0.97 -12.16
C MET A 43 6.21 0.21 -11.39
N LYS A 44 6.77 -0.86 -11.95
CA LYS A 44 7.90 -1.61 -11.35
C LYS A 44 9.17 -0.78 -11.32
N ALA A 45 9.46 0.00 -12.37
CA ALA A 45 10.59 0.91 -12.37
C ALA A 45 10.44 1.96 -11.26
N ARG A 46 9.22 2.47 -11.04
CA ARG A 46 8.93 3.38 -9.94
C ARG A 46 9.01 2.71 -8.57
N ILE A 47 8.53 1.48 -8.43
CA ILE A 47 8.67 0.68 -7.20
C ILE A 47 10.15 0.43 -6.90
N ALA A 48 10.94 0.02 -7.89
CA ALA A 48 12.37 -0.21 -7.74
C ALA A 48 13.13 1.08 -7.37
N GLU A 49 12.75 2.23 -7.94
CA GLU A 49 13.29 3.53 -7.56
C GLU A 49 12.91 3.90 -6.11
N LEU A 50 11.68 3.63 -5.68
CA LEU A 50 11.22 3.89 -4.32
C LEU A 50 11.87 2.94 -3.29
N GLU A 51 12.06 1.67 -3.65
CA GLU A 51 12.80 0.70 -2.84
C GLU A 51 14.27 1.09 -2.76
N ALA A 52 14.91 1.44 -3.88
CA ALA A 52 16.30 1.91 -3.92
C ALA A 52 16.49 3.23 -3.14
N GLY A 53 15.52 4.15 -3.21
CA GLY A 53 15.49 5.38 -2.40
C GLY A 53 15.19 5.13 -0.92
N ALA A 54 14.51 4.03 -0.58
CA ALA A 54 14.34 3.58 0.80
C ALA A 54 15.62 2.92 1.36
N VAL A 55 16.53 2.42 0.52
CA VAL A 55 17.82 1.86 0.96
C VAL A 55 18.73 2.92 1.58
N ASP A 56 18.63 4.21 1.21
CA ASP A 56 19.41 5.28 1.88
C ASP A 56 18.79 5.72 3.23
N ASN A 57 17.59 5.22 3.55
CA ASN A 57 17.04 5.26 4.91
C ASN A 57 17.09 3.88 5.58
N GLN A 58 18.03 3.01 5.17
CA GLN A 58 18.61 2.05 6.11
C GLN A 58 19.30 2.87 7.19
N LYS A 59 18.53 3.23 8.23
CA LYS A 59 19.04 3.29 9.59
C LYS A 59 19.91 2.06 9.72
N GLN A 60 21.22 2.27 9.72
CA GLN A 60 22.20 1.23 9.91
C GLN A 60 21.74 0.44 11.13
N ASP A 61 21.34 -0.81 10.92
CA ASP A 61 21.13 -1.83 11.94
C ASP A 61 22.47 -2.15 12.59
N LYS A 62 23.05 -1.15 13.25
CA LYS A 62 24.03 -1.38 14.29
C LYS A 62 23.23 -1.96 15.45
N PRO A 63 23.71 -3.03 16.11
CA PRO A 63 23.13 -3.46 17.37
C PRO A 63 23.05 -2.23 18.27
N VAL A 64 21.83 -1.76 18.53
CA VAL A 64 21.61 -0.58 19.35
C VAL A 64 22.05 -0.98 20.75
N ASP A 65 23.15 -0.40 21.22
CA ASP A 65 23.66 -0.70 22.54
C ASP A 65 22.78 -0.05 23.60
N TYR A 66 21.81 -0.83 24.07
CA TYR A 66 20.90 -0.45 25.13
C TYR A 66 21.59 -0.40 26.52
N SER A 67 22.85 -0.81 26.66
CA SER A 67 23.59 -0.77 27.93
C SER A 67 23.71 0.65 28.50
N SER A 68 23.62 1.66 27.64
CA SER A 68 23.64 3.08 28.00
C SER A 68 22.30 3.63 28.52
N LEU A 69 21.18 2.93 28.26
CA LEU A 69 19.84 3.36 28.67
C LEU A 69 19.62 3.21 30.18
N LYS A 70 18.74 4.05 30.73
CA LYS A 70 18.25 3.92 32.11
C LYS A 70 17.20 2.83 32.21
N VAL A 71 16.98 2.34 33.43
CA VAL A 71 15.95 1.32 33.72
C VAL A 71 14.58 1.77 33.18
N ASP A 72 14.17 3.01 33.46
CA ASP A 72 12.89 3.56 32.99
C ASP A 72 12.75 3.55 31.46
N GLU A 73 13.85 3.81 30.74
CA GLU A 73 13.87 3.83 29.27
C GLU A 73 13.79 2.41 28.70
N ILE A 74 14.43 1.45 29.37
CA ILE A 74 14.35 0.02 29.03
C ILE A 74 12.95 -0.51 29.28
N GLU A 75 12.31 -0.16 30.40
CA GLU A 75 10.93 -0.55 30.71
C GLU A 75 9.92 0.04 29.70
N ALA A 76 10.13 1.29 29.28
CA ALA A 76 9.33 1.92 28.25
C ALA A 76 9.45 1.17 26.91
N LEU A 77 10.66 0.81 26.50
CA LEU A 77 10.91 0.02 25.29
C LEU A 77 10.30 -1.39 25.36
N LEU A 78 10.40 -2.06 26.51
CA LEU A 78 9.76 -3.37 26.70
C LEU A 78 8.25 -3.27 26.64
N THR A 79 7.66 -2.21 27.21
CA THR A 79 6.22 -1.94 27.15
C THR A 79 5.77 -1.63 25.72
N GLU A 80 6.53 -0.81 24.99
CA GLU A 80 6.27 -0.50 23.57
C GLU A 80 6.33 -1.76 22.71
N LYS A 81 7.28 -2.66 22.98
CA LYS A 81 7.42 -3.96 22.31
C LYS A 81 6.43 -5.02 22.79
N GLY A 82 5.58 -4.71 23.78
CA GLY A 82 4.61 -5.66 24.35
C GLY A 82 5.25 -6.80 25.16
N ILE A 83 6.47 -6.62 25.64
CA ILE A 83 7.24 -7.60 26.42
C ILE A 83 6.96 -7.38 27.91
N SER A 84 6.47 -8.41 28.59
CA SER A 84 6.24 -8.36 30.03
C SER A 84 7.54 -8.61 30.80
N PHE A 85 7.88 -7.70 31.71
CA PHE A 85 9.05 -7.79 32.58
C PHE A 85 8.65 -7.90 34.07
N LYS A 86 7.46 -8.43 34.34
CA LYS A 86 6.85 -8.44 35.68
C LYS A 86 7.75 -9.15 36.70
N GLY A 87 8.26 -8.39 37.67
CA GLY A 87 9.15 -8.89 38.74
C GLY A 87 10.64 -8.78 38.42
N VAL A 88 11.00 -8.29 37.23
CA VAL A 88 12.38 -7.99 36.85
C VAL A 88 12.67 -6.53 37.19
N THR A 89 13.65 -6.29 38.06
CA THR A 89 14.02 -4.93 38.52
C THR A 89 15.48 -4.61 38.27
N ARG A 90 16.28 -5.60 37.84
CA ARG A 90 17.68 -5.43 37.52
C ARG A 90 17.82 -4.98 36.07
N LYS A 91 18.63 -3.94 35.87
CA LYS A 91 18.92 -3.40 34.54
C LYS A 91 19.41 -4.47 33.56
N ASP A 92 20.33 -5.34 33.99
CA ASP A 92 20.91 -6.37 33.11
C ASP A 92 19.86 -7.42 32.69
N ASP A 93 18.96 -7.79 33.60
CA ASP A 93 17.88 -8.74 33.31
C ASP A 93 16.82 -8.12 32.37
N LEU A 94 16.53 -6.82 32.54
CA LEU A 94 15.64 -6.09 31.62
C LEU A 94 16.25 -5.94 30.22
N LEU A 95 17.57 -5.71 30.14
CA LEU A 95 18.30 -5.67 28.87
C LEU A 95 18.28 -7.03 28.16
N ALA A 96 18.38 -8.13 28.91
CA ALA A 96 18.31 -9.48 28.36
C ALA A 96 16.92 -9.85 27.81
N LEU A 97 15.86 -9.15 28.24
CA LEU A 97 14.51 -9.30 27.69
C LEU A 97 14.31 -8.59 26.36
N ILE A 98 15.14 -7.59 26.04
CA ILE A 98 15.11 -6.97 24.71
C ILE A 98 15.61 -8.04 23.72
N PRO A 99 14.80 -8.43 22.72
CA PRO A 99 15.23 -9.40 21.72
C PRO A 99 16.50 -8.89 21.05
N GLN A 100 17.62 -9.57 21.31
CA GLN A 100 18.83 -9.40 20.51
C GLN A 100 18.55 -10.13 19.20
N GLU A 101 18.39 -9.40 18.10
CA GLU A 101 18.17 -10.05 16.80
C GLU A 101 19.38 -10.95 16.50
N PRO A 102 19.15 -12.21 16.08
CA PRO A 102 20.22 -13.15 15.83
C PRO A 102 21.17 -12.55 14.80
N LYS A 103 22.47 -12.56 15.11
CA LYS A 103 23.53 -12.32 14.13
C LYS A 103 23.46 -13.45 13.10
N GLU A 104 22.82 -13.20 11.95
CA GLU A 104 23.03 -14.01 10.75
C GLU A 104 24.43 -13.80 10.17
#